data_AF-A0A086TJY7-F1
#
_entry.id   AF-A0A086TJY7-F1
#
_cell.length_a   1.000
_cell.length_b   1.000
_cell.length_c   1.000
_cell.angle_alpha   90.00
_cell.angle_beta   90.00
_cell.angle_gamma   90.00
#
_symmetry.space_group_name_H-M   'P 1'
#
loop_
_entity.id
_entity.type
_entity.pdbx_description
1 polymer ?
#
loop_
_entity_poly.entity_id
_entity_poly.type
_entity_poly.pdbx_seq_one_letter_code
_entity_poly.pdbx_strand_id
1 'polypeptide(L)'
;MAIESGESFYVGNDEHRLSEVHVDDAADLYLLVAQKADSGEAFNGSGKTSTTYRQLATAIGDLVHVPALSVSFGDAVVRCGPVMAGFISTANRASSHKAVEKLGWRPQGPDLLIEVRTGTYVAIAEEFKKNKKT
;
A
#
# COMPACT_ATOMS: atom_id res chain seq x y z
N MET A 1 -4.27 14.75 1.06
CA MET A 1 -4.12 14.49 2.51
C MET A 1 -2.76 14.93 3.04
N ALA A 2 -1.65 14.17 2.93
CA ALA A 2 -0.42 14.51 3.67
C ALA A 2 0.20 15.89 3.35
N ILE A 3 0.27 16.24 2.07
CA ILE A 3 0.72 17.56 1.62
C ILE A 3 -0.23 18.67 2.12
N GLU A 4 -1.54 18.42 2.11
CA GLU A 4 -2.56 19.40 2.49
C GLU A 4 -2.57 19.63 4.00
N SER A 5 -2.64 18.56 4.80
CA SER A 5 -2.65 18.57 6.27
C SER A 5 -1.30 18.93 6.87
N GLY A 6 -0.20 18.76 6.13
CA GLY A 6 1.16 18.95 6.66
C GLY A 6 1.61 17.82 7.58
N GLU A 7 0.98 16.64 7.50
CA GLU A 7 1.28 15.46 8.32
C GLU A 7 0.90 14.18 7.55
N SER A 8 1.72 13.14 7.68
CA SER A 8 1.39 11.78 7.26
C SER A 8 0.99 11.01 8.52
N PHE A 9 -0.10 10.24 8.54
CA PHE A 9 -0.53 9.56 9.76
C PHE A 9 -0.71 8.06 9.58
N TYR A 10 -0.59 7.34 10.69
CA TYR A 10 -0.91 5.92 10.82
C TYR A 10 -1.62 5.67 12.15
N VAL A 11 -2.40 4.59 12.25
CA VAL A 11 -3.17 4.29 13.47
C VAL A 11 -2.38 3.38 14.41
N GLY A 12 -2.29 3.78 15.68
CA GLY A 12 -1.69 2.96 16.73
C GLY A 12 -0.19 2.73 16.49
N ASN A 13 0.25 1.48 16.58
CA ASN A 13 1.66 1.09 16.53
C ASN A 13 2.00 0.32 15.23
N ASP A 14 3.15 -0.38 15.21
CA ASP A 14 3.68 -1.15 14.08
C ASP A 14 2.93 -2.49 13.79
N GLU A 15 1.72 -2.66 14.32
CA GLU A 15 0.97 -3.93 14.25
C GLU A 15 0.17 -4.08 12.94
N HIS A 16 -0.23 -2.97 12.33
CA HIS A 16 -1.06 -2.98 11.15
C HIS A 16 -0.21 -3.13 9.88
N ARG A 17 -0.05 -4.38 9.43
CA ARG A 17 0.61 -4.73 8.17
C ARG A 17 -0.35 -4.65 6.99
N LEU A 18 0.17 -4.34 5.82
CA LEU A 18 -0.55 -4.40 4.56
C LEU A 18 0.01 -5.50 3.64
N SER A 19 -0.85 -5.98 2.75
CA SER A 19 -0.45 -6.77 1.59
C SER A 19 -0.26 -5.82 0.40
N GLU A 20 0.87 -5.92 -0.28
CA GLU A 20 1.22 -5.10 -1.43
C GLU A 20 1.58 -5.99 -2.63
N VAL A 21 1.36 -5.46 -3.83
CA VAL A 21 1.74 -6.07 -5.11
C VAL A 21 2.05 -4.96 -6.10
N HIS A 22 3.09 -5.13 -6.89
CA HIS A 22 3.40 -4.21 -7.98
C HIS A 22 2.37 -4.36 -9.10
N VAL A 23 2.08 -3.28 -9.83
CA VAL A 23 1.04 -3.28 -10.87
C VAL A 23 1.33 -4.31 -11.98
N ASP A 24 2.59 -4.44 -12.40
CA ASP A 24 2.98 -5.41 -13.43
C ASP A 24 2.88 -6.85 -12.93
N ASP A 25 3.25 -7.11 -11.66
CA ASP A 25 3.10 -8.44 -11.06
C ASP A 25 1.62 -8.84 -10.97
N ALA A 26 0.74 -7.87 -10.67
CA ALA A 26 -0.70 -8.10 -10.65
C ALA A 26 -1.22 -8.41 -12.06
N ALA A 27 -0.75 -7.70 -13.09
CA ALA A 27 -1.09 -7.98 -14.48
C ALA A 27 -0.66 -9.39 -14.90
N ASP A 28 0.55 -9.81 -14.54
CA ASP A 28 1.04 -11.17 -14.78
C ASP A 28 0.16 -12.22 -14.11
N LEU A 29 -0.29 -11.97 -12.88
CA LEU A 29 -1.21 -12.87 -12.19
C LEU A 29 -2.54 -13.01 -12.93
N TYR A 30 -3.13 -11.92 -13.42
CA TYR A 30 -4.36 -11.98 -14.20
C TYR A 30 -4.20 -12.83 -15.46
N LEU A 31 -3.09 -12.70 -16.18
CA LEU A 31 -2.80 -13.51 -17.36
C LEU A 31 -2.66 -15.00 -17.01
N LEU A 32 -1.94 -15.30 -15.92
CA LEU A 32 -1.77 -16.67 -15.43
C LEU A 32 -3.10 -17.31 -14.99
N VAL A 33 -3.96 -16.55 -14.28
CA VAL A 33 -5.29 -17.00 -13.88
C VAL A 33 -6.13 -17.31 -15.12
N ALA A 34 -6.17 -16.41 -16.10
CA ALA A 34 -6.95 -16.61 -17.32
C ALA A 34 -6.50 -17.84 -18.13
N GLN A 35 -5.22 -18.20 -18.06
CA GLN A 35 -4.66 -19.32 -18.82
C GLN A 35 -4.73 -20.67 -18.10
N LYS A 36 -4.64 -20.68 -16.76
CA LYS A 36 -4.35 -21.90 -15.99
C LYS A 36 -5.32 -22.19 -14.86
N ALA A 37 -6.15 -21.22 -14.44
CA ALA A 37 -7.08 -21.44 -13.33
C ALA A 37 -8.31 -22.24 -13.77
N ASP A 38 -8.85 -23.01 -12.84
CA ASP A 38 -10.15 -23.64 -13.00
C ASP A 38 -11.26 -22.61 -12.75
N SER A 39 -12.45 -22.86 -13.32
CA SER A 39 -13.62 -22.01 -13.09
C SER A 39 -13.98 -21.94 -11.61
N GLY A 40 -14.29 -20.73 -11.13
CA GLY A 40 -14.70 -20.49 -9.74
C GLY A 40 -13.56 -20.36 -8.74
N GLU A 41 -12.30 -20.39 -9.18
CA GLU A 41 -11.18 -20.20 -8.29
C GLU A 41 -10.89 -18.74 -7.95
N ALA A 42 -10.48 -18.51 -6.70
CA ALA A 42 -9.91 -17.25 -6.23
C ALA A 42 -8.42 -17.39 -5.91
N PHE A 43 -7.67 -16.31 -6.13
CA PHE A 43 -6.24 -16.19 -5.85
C PHE A 43 -5.95 -14.82 -5.23
N ASN A 44 -5.09 -14.78 -4.22
CA ASN A 44 -4.61 -13.51 -3.66
C ASN A 44 -3.37 -13.04 -4.43
N GLY A 45 -3.44 -11.84 -5.00
CA GLY A 45 -2.31 -11.18 -5.64
C GLY A 45 -1.51 -10.34 -4.64
N SER A 46 -0.75 -10.98 -3.77
CA SER A 46 0.14 -10.32 -2.81
C SER A 46 1.60 -10.72 -3.05
N GLY A 47 2.45 -9.73 -3.34
CA GLY A 47 3.90 -9.90 -3.47
C GLY A 47 4.62 -9.86 -2.13
N LYS A 48 4.16 -8.98 -1.22
CA LYS A 48 4.73 -8.83 0.12
C LYS A 48 3.63 -8.53 1.14
N THR A 49 3.80 -9.00 2.37
CA THR A 49 2.82 -8.85 3.47
C THR A 49 3.43 -8.36 4.78
N SER A 50 4.67 -7.84 4.72
CA SER A 50 5.45 -7.43 5.88
C SER A 50 5.53 -5.92 6.07
N THR A 51 5.14 -5.09 5.09
CA THR A 51 5.15 -3.63 5.22
C THR A 51 4.09 -3.17 6.23
N THR A 52 4.44 -2.28 7.16
CA THR A 52 3.50 -1.68 8.12
C THR A 52 2.96 -0.35 7.61
N TYR A 53 1.76 0.05 8.03
CA TYR A 53 1.22 1.38 7.74
C TYR A 53 2.10 2.51 8.30
N ARG A 54 2.80 2.28 9.42
CA ARG A 54 3.79 3.22 9.93
C ARG A 54 4.96 3.39 8.95
N GLN A 55 5.52 2.29 8.42
CA GLN A 55 6.59 2.38 7.43
C GLN A 55 6.15 3.14 6.17
N LEU A 56 4.93 2.87 5.70
CA LEU A 56 4.36 3.58 4.55
C LEU A 56 4.14 5.06 4.85
N ALA A 57 3.54 5.39 6.00
CA ALA A 57 3.32 6.78 6.42
C ALA A 57 4.63 7.55 6.57
N THR A 58 5.67 6.93 7.12
CA THR A 58 7.03 7.50 7.20
C THR A 58 7.61 7.73 5.81
N ALA A 59 7.56 6.75 4.91
CA ALA A 59 8.09 6.91 3.55
C ALA A 59 7.40 8.04 2.78
N ILE A 60 6.07 8.18 2.93
CA ILE A 60 5.30 9.29 2.37
C ILE A 60 5.71 10.61 3.03
N GLY A 61 5.84 10.64 4.35
CA GLY A 61 6.23 11.82 5.12
C GLY A 61 7.61 12.34 4.71
N ASP A 62 8.59 11.45 4.59
CA ASP A 62 9.94 11.74 4.11
C ASP A 62 9.91 12.38 2.70
N LEU A 63 9.14 11.77 1.78
CA LEU A 63 9.01 12.21 0.39
C LEU A 63 8.45 13.64 0.28
N VAL A 64 7.46 13.97 1.12
CA VAL A 64 6.78 15.27 1.06
C VAL A 64 7.23 16.26 2.14
N HIS A 65 8.24 15.90 2.92
CA HIS A 65 8.84 16.68 4.01
C HIS A 65 7.84 17.09 5.10
N VAL A 66 7.06 16.13 5.58
CA VAL A 66 6.11 16.29 6.69
C VAL A 66 6.31 15.20 7.74
N PRO A 67 6.01 15.45 9.02
CA PRO A 67 6.13 14.43 10.06
C PRO A 67 5.16 13.25 9.82
N ALA A 68 5.60 12.05 10.18
CA ALA A 68 4.75 10.87 10.29
C ALA A 68 4.30 10.68 11.74
N LEU A 69 2.98 10.66 11.99
CA LEU A 69 2.39 10.67 13.33
C LEU A 69 1.49 9.45 13.59
N SER A 70 1.63 8.87 14.78
CA SER A 70 0.64 7.92 15.30
C SER A 70 -0.59 8.67 15.77
N VAL A 71 -1.77 8.18 15.40
CA VAL A 71 -3.06 8.73 15.84
C VAL A 71 -3.96 7.63 16.40
N SER A 72 -4.96 8.04 17.17
CA SER A 72 -6.01 7.11 17.61
C SER A 72 -6.90 6.69 16.44
N PHE A 73 -7.60 5.56 16.57
CA PHE A 73 -8.61 5.16 15.58
C PHE A 73 -9.68 6.24 15.41
N GLY A 74 -10.15 6.84 16.52
CA GLY A 74 -11.15 7.92 16.48
C GLY A 74 -10.68 9.12 15.67
N ASP A 75 -9.43 9.55 15.84
CA ASP A 75 -8.86 10.64 15.05
C ASP A 75 -8.75 10.27 13.57
N ALA A 76 -8.38 9.03 13.25
CA ALA A 76 -8.36 8.56 11.88
C ALA A 76 -9.74 8.56 11.23
N VAL A 77 -10.80 8.20 11.98
CA VAL A 77 -12.20 8.30 11.49
C VAL A 77 -12.54 9.75 11.14
N VAL A 78 -12.15 10.72 11.97
CA VAL A 78 -12.37 12.15 11.69
C VAL A 78 -11.60 12.59 10.44
N ARG A 79 -10.37 12.11 10.26
CA ARG A 79 -9.47 12.54 9.16
C ARG A 79 -9.79 11.92 7.80
N CYS A 80 -10.14 10.64 7.75
CA CYS A 80 -10.29 9.89 6.49
C CYS A 80 -11.60 9.09 6.39
N GLY A 81 -12.50 9.23 7.36
CA GLY A 81 -13.76 8.51 7.42
C GLY A 81 -13.63 7.10 8.00
N PRO A 82 -14.76 6.50 8.43
CA PRO A 82 -14.76 5.24 9.17
C PRO A 82 -14.26 4.04 8.35
N VAL A 83 -14.53 4.03 7.04
CA VAL A 83 -14.13 2.94 6.16
C VAL A 83 -12.61 2.89 6.01
N MET A 84 -11.98 4.02 5.67
CA MET A 84 -10.53 4.07 5.49
C MET A 84 -9.80 3.87 6.82
N ALA A 85 -10.30 4.46 7.90
CA ALA A 85 -9.77 4.22 9.25
C ALA A 85 -9.77 2.72 9.59
N GLY A 86 -10.85 1.99 9.24
CA GLY A 86 -10.92 0.54 9.37
C GLY A 86 -9.83 -0.21 8.58
N PHE A 87 -9.62 0.16 7.32
CA PHE A 87 -8.59 -0.47 6.47
C PHE A 87 -7.17 -0.27 6.99
N ILE A 88 -6.81 0.95 7.39
CA ILE A 88 -5.45 1.26 7.86
C ILE A 88 -5.16 0.78 9.29
N SER A 89 -6.21 0.36 10.02
CA SER A 89 -6.12 -0.15 11.39
C SER A 89 -6.29 -1.67 11.46
N THR A 90 -6.31 -2.36 10.32
CA THR A 90 -6.47 -3.81 10.27
C THR A 90 -5.22 -4.43 9.66
N ALA A 91 -4.67 -5.46 10.31
CA ALA A 91 -3.59 -6.24 9.74
C ALA A 91 -4.10 -7.09 8.57
N ASN A 92 -3.58 -6.84 7.37
CA ASN A 92 -3.85 -7.60 6.16
C ASN A 92 -2.59 -8.38 5.76
N ARG A 93 -2.70 -9.72 5.74
CA ARG A 93 -1.63 -10.65 5.33
C ARG A 93 -2.18 -11.73 4.40
N ALA A 94 -2.75 -11.31 3.28
CA ALA A 94 -3.26 -12.21 2.27
C ALA A 94 -2.12 -13.09 1.73
N SER A 95 -2.23 -14.40 1.87
CA SER A 95 -1.22 -15.34 1.37
C SER A 95 -1.40 -15.58 -0.13
N SER A 96 -0.35 -15.39 -0.92
CA SER A 96 -0.30 -15.72 -2.35
C SER A 96 0.15 -17.15 -2.64
N HIS A 97 0.26 -18.01 -1.61
CA HIS A 97 0.78 -19.37 -1.75
C HIS A 97 0.10 -20.17 -2.86
N LYS A 98 -1.23 -20.10 -2.92
CA LYS A 98 -2.02 -20.76 -3.98
C LYS A 98 -1.63 -20.29 -5.39
N ALA A 99 -1.38 -19.00 -5.59
CA ALA A 99 -0.98 -18.45 -6.89
C ALA A 99 0.44 -18.90 -7.26
N VAL A 100 1.36 -18.96 -6.29
CA VAL A 100 2.72 -19.46 -6.49
C VAL A 100 2.71 -20.95 -6.85
N GLU A 101 2.04 -21.77 -6.05
CA GLU A 101 2.04 -23.23 -6.22
C GLU A 101 1.29 -23.69 -7.46
N LYS A 102 0.08 -23.15 -7.71
CA LYS A 102 -0.80 -23.63 -8.79
C LYS A 102 -0.50 -22.98 -10.13
N LEU A 103 -0.20 -21.68 -10.14
CA LEU A 103 -0.04 -20.91 -11.38
C LEU A 103 1.44 -20.71 -11.77
N GLY A 104 2.36 -20.94 -10.82
CA GLY A 104 3.78 -20.61 -10.97
C GLY A 104 4.05 -19.11 -10.88
N TRP A 105 3.12 -18.33 -10.30
CA TRP A 105 3.28 -16.87 -10.19
C TRP A 105 4.45 -16.53 -9.27
N ARG A 106 5.32 -15.62 -9.71
CA ARG A 106 6.50 -15.15 -8.97
C ARG A 106 6.59 -13.63 -9.09
N PRO A 107 6.01 -12.87 -8.14
CA PRO A 107 6.10 -11.41 -8.17
C PRO A 107 7.55 -10.97 -8.01
N GLN A 108 8.01 -10.04 -8.85
CA GLN A 108 9.39 -9.52 -8.89
C GLN A 108 9.46 -7.99 -8.86
N GLY A 109 8.31 -7.32 -8.79
CA GLY A 109 8.24 -5.87 -8.76
C GLY A 109 8.98 -5.25 -7.57
N PRO A 110 9.35 -3.98 -7.68
CA PRO A 110 10.06 -3.26 -6.63
C PRO A 110 9.25 -3.19 -5.33
N ASP A 111 9.98 -3.12 -4.22
CA ASP A 111 9.42 -2.94 -2.88
C ASP A 111 8.63 -1.62 -2.80
N LEU A 112 7.42 -1.64 -2.20
CA LEU A 112 6.57 -0.44 -2.12
C LEU A 112 7.29 0.75 -1.48
N LEU A 113 8.10 0.53 -0.45
CA LEU A 113 8.79 1.63 0.24
C LEU A 113 9.90 2.23 -0.64
N ILE A 114 10.50 1.42 -1.51
CA ILE A 114 11.46 1.91 -2.52
C ILE A 114 10.70 2.69 -3.59
N GLU A 115 9.58 2.17 -4.11
CA GLU A 115 8.75 2.87 -5.09
C GLU A 115 8.27 4.24 -4.59
N VAL A 116 7.83 4.32 -3.33
CA VAL A 116 7.42 5.60 -2.73
C VAL A 116 8.58 6.59 -2.67
N ARG A 117 9.79 6.13 -2.29
CA ARG A 117 10.93 7.03 -2.04
C ARG A 117 11.65 7.47 -3.31
N THR A 118 11.79 6.56 -4.27
CA THR A 118 12.67 6.76 -5.44
C THR A 118 12.00 6.42 -6.76
N GLY A 119 10.82 5.81 -6.74
CA GLY A 119 10.11 5.37 -7.93
C GLY A 119 9.11 6.37 -8.46
N THR A 120 8.02 5.85 -9.02
CA THR A 120 7.04 6.64 -9.78
C THR A 120 6.28 7.68 -8.94
N TYR A 121 6.16 7.45 -7.63
CA TYR A 121 5.45 8.35 -6.72
C TYR A 121 6.14 9.71 -6.51
N VAL A 122 7.45 9.81 -6.78
CA VAL A 122 8.20 11.06 -6.61
C VAL A 122 7.65 12.16 -7.51
N ALA A 123 7.43 11.86 -8.79
CA ALA A 123 6.91 12.83 -9.76
C ALA A 123 5.50 13.31 -9.37
N ILE A 124 4.66 12.38 -8.91
CA ILE A 124 3.29 12.67 -8.45
C ILE A 124 3.30 13.57 -7.21
N ALA A 125 4.19 13.30 -6.25
CA ALA A 125 4.33 14.14 -5.06
C ALA A 125 4.72 15.59 -5.42
N GLU A 126 5.63 15.78 -6.37
CA GLU A 126 6.03 17.11 -6.85
C GLU A 126 4.89 17.85 -7.56
N GLU A 127 4.06 17.13 -8.33
CA GLU A 127 2.87 17.71 -8.94
C GLU A 127 1.88 18.22 -7.89
N PHE A 128 1.57 17.41 -6.87
CA PHE A 128 0.68 17.82 -5.79
C PHE A 128 1.23 19.01 -4.98
N LYS A 129 2.55 19.06 -4.74
CA LYS A 129 3.20 20.20 -4.08
C LYS A 129 3.04 21.49 -4.87
N LYS A 130 3.11 21.44 -6.21
CA LYS A 130 2.90 22.62 -7.08
C LYS A 130 1.46 23.10 -7.02
N ASN A 131 0.50 22.19 -7.10
CA ASN A 131 -0.92 22.55 -7.09
C ASN A 131 -1.35 23.20 -5.77
N LYS A 132 -0.77 22.83 -4.62
CA LYS A 132 -1.04 23.48 -3.32
C LYS A 132 -0.54 24.93 -3.24
N LYS A 133 0.47 25.32 -4.04
CA LYS A 133 1.03 26.68 -4.04
C LYS A 133 0.25 27.66 -4.92
N THR A 134 -0.74 27.17 -5.67
CA THR A 134 -1.56 27.95 -6.61
C THR A 134 -2.93 28.21 -6.01
#